data_AF-A0A239RDH2-F1
#
_entry.id   AF-A0A239RDH2-F1
#
_cell.length_a   1.000
_cell.length_b   1.000
_cell.length_c   1.000
_cell.angle_alpha   90.00
_cell.angle_beta   90.00
_cell.angle_gamma   90.00
#
_symmetry.space_group_name_H-M   'P 1'
#
loop_
_entity.id
_entity.type
_entity.pdbx_description
1 polymer ?
#
loop_
_entity_poly.entity_id
_entity_poly.type
_entity_poly.pdbx_seq_one_letter_code
_entity_poly.pdbx_strand_id
1 'polypeptide(L)'
;MDDLLSKKSKNNPILMEARKVLLNRVTINDNDRFVTVDEFRFQMWGAADGEAPLRFWGIAHRERLYESKIDHRKVIYRAQKRMNTLGRGIDYKVDQEVAGCIVRTYVFYPVVLAFRETEDKKLQLEAYTPRWLTSGLAIAIVARKFDKVMEDLITRSESDKKGLIEKLHGFIENKKAAFRKKKEENKKRKKEKIDKKYDEKKIQEDIERAKRKAAGLETDGSDNYQEYDDVLSVDWSSDDE
;
A
#
# COMPACT_ATOMS: atom_id res chain seq x y z
N MET A 1 26.34 2.87 -5.15
CA MET A 1 24.94 2.84 -4.64
C MET A 1 24.08 4.01 -5.16
N ASP A 2 24.50 4.70 -6.23
CA ASP A 2 23.80 5.91 -6.75
C ASP A 2 22.85 5.64 -7.91
N ASP A 3 22.69 4.37 -8.30
CA ASP A 3 21.93 3.98 -9.49
C ASP A 3 20.47 3.56 -9.21
N LEU A 4 20.05 3.61 -7.94
CA LEU A 4 18.69 3.22 -7.52
C LEU A 4 17.67 4.37 -7.51
N LEU A 5 18.08 5.57 -7.92
CA LEU A 5 17.24 6.77 -7.89
C LEU A 5 16.88 7.22 -9.31
N SER A 6 15.59 7.47 -9.55
CA SER A 6 15.14 8.05 -10.82
C SER A 6 15.72 9.45 -11.00
N LYS A 7 15.95 9.89 -12.25
CA LYS A 7 16.47 11.24 -12.55
C LYS A 7 15.64 12.35 -11.87
N LYS A 8 14.32 12.17 -11.77
CA LYS A 8 13.41 13.11 -11.08
C LYS A 8 13.68 13.20 -9.57
N SER A 9 13.99 12.09 -8.90
CA SER A 9 14.30 12.10 -7.47
C SER A 9 15.66 12.73 -7.13
N LYS A 10 16.64 12.63 -8.05
CA LYS A 10 17.96 13.27 -7.84
C LYS A 10 17.89 14.79 -7.91
N ASN A 11 16.90 15.34 -8.61
CA ASN A 11 16.71 16.78 -8.76
C ASN A 11 15.98 17.43 -7.57
N ASN A 12 15.45 16.67 -6.61
CA ASN A 12 14.86 17.25 -5.41
C ASN A 12 15.94 17.31 -4.31
N PRO A 13 16.47 18.51 -3.99
CA PRO A 13 17.59 18.64 -3.06
C PRO A 13 17.19 18.30 -1.61
N ILE A 14 15.94 18.57 -1.22
CA ILE A 14 15.41 18.24 0.11
C ILE A 14 15.31 16.73 0.28
N LEU A 15 14.86 16.01 -0.75
CA LEU A 15 14.84 14.53 -0.74
C LEU A 15 16.26 13.96 -0.59
N MET A 16 17.26 14.58 -1.24
CA MET A 16 18.66 14.13 -1.13
C MET A 16 19.24 14.38 0.26
N GLU A 17 18.87 15.48 0.92
CA GLU A 17 19.23 15.69 2.32
C GLU A 17 18.50 14.75 3.27
N ALA A 18 17.19 14.57 3.10
CA ALA A 18 16.43 13.59 3.87
C ALA A 18 17.01 12.17 3.70
N ARG A 19 17.50 11.83 2.51
CA ARG A 19 18.25 10.57 2.27
C ARG A 19 19.51 10.50 3.11
N LYS A 20 20.31 11.57 3.17
CA LYS A 20 21.53 11.60 4.01
C LYS A 20 21.16 11.39 5.48
N VAL A 21 20.10 12.04 5.96
CA VAL A 21 19.57 11.85 7.32
C VAL A 21 19.17 10.39 7.57
N LEU A 22 18.39 9.79 6.66
CA LEU A 22 17.95 8.40 6.77
C LEU A 22 19.08 7.37 6.66
N LEU A 23 20.18 7.72 5.99
CA LEU A 23 21.40 6.91 5.90
C LEU A 23 22.39 7.19 7.04
N ASN A 24 21.97 7.94 8.07
CA ASN A 24 22.79 8.32 9.22
C ASN A 24 24.07 9.10 8.84
N ARG A 25 24.02 9.87 7.75
CA ARG A 25 25.07 10.81 7.33
C ARG A 25 24.77 12.20 7.90
N VAL A 26 24.76 12.29 9.23
CA VAL A 26 24.44 13.52 9.96
C VAL A 26 25.50 13.82 10.99
N THR A 27 25.58 15.05 11.46
CA THR A 27 26.32 15.47 12.67
C THR A 27 25.41 16.35 13.51
N ILE A 28 25.66 16.42 14.81
CA ILE A 28 24.94 17.33 15.70
C ILE A 28 25.72 18.66 15.71
N ASN A 29 25.01 19.76 15.45
CA ASN A 29 25.56 21.11 15.55
C ASN A 29 25.45 21.64 16.99
N ASP A 30 26.05 22.79 17.29
CA ASP A 30 26.07 23.42 18.62
C ASP A 30 24.66 23.69 19.20
N ASN A 31 23.64 23.76 18.33
CA ASN A 31 22.23 23.95 18.69
C ASN A 31 21.47 22.64 18.95
N ASP A 32 22.15 21.51 19.10
CA ASP A 32 21.57 20.16 19.24
C ASP A 32 20.64 19.75 18.08
N ARG A 33 20.96 20.23 16.88
CA ARG A 33 20.22 19.92 15.64
C ARG A 33 21.05 19.07 14.70
N PHE A 34 20.39 18.22 13.94
CA PHE A 34 21.05 17.41 12.92
C PHE A 34 21.37 18.24 11.67
N VAL A 35 22.61 18.12 11.20
CA VAL A 35 23.11 18.71 9.96
C VAL A 35 23.65 17.58 9.08
N THR A 36 23.39 17.61 7.77
CA THR A 36 23.84 16.55 6.85
C THR A 36 25.33 16.65 6.52
N VAL A 37 26.01 15.50 6.39
CA VAL A 37 27.42 15.42 5.92
C VAL A 37 27.54 14.50 4.70
N ASP A 38 28.56 14.72 3.87
CA ASP A 38 28.77 13.92 2.65
C ASP A 38 29.46 12.59 2.94
N GLU A 39 30.34 12.58 3.92
CA GLU A 39 31.05 11.40 4.39
C GLU A 39 30.12 10.45 5.15
N PHE A 40 30.25 9.16 4.88
CA PHE A 40 29.60 8.15 5.69
C PHE A 40 30.35 8.03 7.02
N ARG A 41 29.73 8.48 8.10
CA ARG A 41 30.28 8.34 9.45
C ARG A 41 29.58 7.17 10.14
N PHE A 42 30.35 6.17 10.54
CA PHE A 42 29.92 5.21 11.56
C PHE A 42 29.85 5.98 12.88
N GLN A 43 28.71 6.60 13.15
CA GLN A 43 28.49 7.22 14.45
C GLN A 43 28.16 6.12 15.44
N MET A 44 28.97 6.00 16.50
CA MET A 44 28.64 5.15 17.66
C MET A 44 27.38 5.65 18.38
N TRP A 45 27.03 6.92 18.14
CA TRP A 45 25.76 7.53 18.47
C TRP A 45 24.99 7.66 17.15
N GLY A 46 24.47 6.55 16.62
CA GLY A 46 23.54 6.62 15.49
C GLY A 46 22.32 7.43 15.93
N ALA A 47 21.69 8.19 15.04
CA ALA A 47 20.68 9.23 15.36
C ALA A 47 19.45 8.76 16.19
N ALA A 48 19.39 7.48 16.56
CA ALA A 48 18.48 6.83 17.48
C ALA A 48 19.10 5.48 17.94
N ASP A 49 19.63 5.37 19.17
CA ASP A 49 20.18 4.12 19.73
C ASP A 49 19.24 2.92 19.50
N GLY A 50 19.70 1.98 18.68
CA GLY A 50 18.88 0.93 18.11
C GLY A 50 19.43 0.47 16.77
N GLU A 51 20.42 -0.40 16.88
CA GLU A 51 21.15 -1.14 15.86
C GLU A 51 20.23 -1.85 14.84
N ALA A 52 19.70 -1.10 13.88
CA ALA A 52 19.15 -1.69 12.67
C ALA A 52 19.94 -1.12 11.49
N PRO A 53 20.85 -1.89 10.85
CA PRO A 53 21.31 -1.54 9.52
C PRO A 53 20.10 -1.55 8.61
N LEU A 54 19.47 -0.38 8.43
CA LEU A 54 18.30 -0.22 7.59
C LEU A 54 18.74 -0.35 6.14
N ARG A 55 18.86 -1.59 5.67
CA ARG A 55 18.94 -1.91 4.24
C ARG A 55 17.55 -1.70 3.66
N PHE A 56 17.28 -0.47 3.20
CA PHE A 56 16.01 -0.14 2.56
C PHE A 56 16.15 -0.08 1.05
N TRP A 57 15.11 -0.53 0.34
CA TRP A 57 15.10 -0.58 -1.12
C TRP A 57 14.97 0.80 -1.79
N GLY A 58 14.66 1.84 -1.01
CA GLY A 58 14.53 3.21 -1.47
C GLY A 58 13.88 4.08 -0.41
N ILE A 59 13.44 5.28 -0.79
CA ILE A 59 12.71 6.18 0.12
C ILE A 59 11.25 6.18 -0.29
N ALA A 60 10.37 5.94 0.68
CA ALA A 60 8.96 6.22 0.57
C ALA A 60 8.73 7.70 0.88
N HIS A 61 7.99 8.36 0.00
CA HIS A 61 7.68 9.78 0.07
C HIS A 61 6.17 9.98 0.07
N ARG A 62 5.69 10.89 0.90
CA ARG A 62 4.32 11.43 0.83
C ARG A 62 4.34 12.92 1.08
N GLU A 63 3.50 13.59 0.32
CA GLU A 63 3.28 15.02 0.38
C GLU A 63 1.88 15.28 0.93
N ARG A 64 1.73 16.37 1.67
CA ARG A 64 0.43 16.89 2.11
C ARG A 64 0.43 18.40 1.98
N LEU A 65 -0.66 18.93 1.43
CA LEU A 65 -0.86 20.36 1.24
C LEU A 65 -1.71 20.94 2.37
N TYR A 66 -1.31 22.11 2.83
CA TYR A 66 -1.94 22.85 3.90
C TYR A 66 -2.25 24.27 3.46
N GLU A 67 -3.30 24.82 4.07
CA GLU A 67 -3.71 26.20 3.95
C GLU A 67 -3.57 26.85 5.32
N SER A 68 -3.15 28.10 5.35
CA SER A 68 -3.11 28.89 6.57
C SER A 68 -3.79 30.23 6.35
N LYS A 69 -4.36 30.77 7.43
CA LYS A 69 -4.91 32.12 7.48
C LYS A 69 -3.86 33.17 7.83
N ILE A 70 -2.65 32.74 8.18
CA ILE A 70 -1.53 33.58 8.60
C ILE A 70 -0.43 33.51 7.54
N ASP A 71 0.40 34.56 7.47
CA ASP A 71 1.62 34.61 6.66
C ASP A 71 2.48 33.34 6.78
N HIS A 72 2.84 32.74 5.64
CA HIS A 72 3.50 31.43 5.53
C HIS A 72 4.83 31.37 6.26
N ARG A 73 5.64 32.44 6.21
CA ARG A 73 6.91 32.52 6.93
C ARG A 73 6.74 32.39 8.44
N LYS A 74 5.73 33.05 9.00
CA LYS A 74 5.40 32.95 10.43
C LYS A 74 4.94 31.54 10.80
N VAL A 75 4.19 30.90 9.90
CA VAL A 75 3.73 29.52 10.08
C VAL A 75 4.91 28.55 10.08
N ILE A 76 5.84 28.69 9.14
CA ILE A 76 7.07 27.85 9.07
C ILE A 76 7.91 28.01 10.34
N TYR A 77 8.14 29.24 10.78
CA TYR A 77 8.92 29.49 12.01
C TYR A 77 8.26 28.85 13.25
N ARG A 78 6.93 28.95 13.37
CA ARG A 78 6.19 28.28 14.45
C ARG A 78 6.20 26.76 14.30
N ALA A 79 6.12 26.26 13.06
CA ALA A 79 6.23 24.84 12.76
C ALA A 79 7.58 24.30 13.21
N GLN A 80 8.68 24.99 12.94
CA GLN A 80 10.02 24.58 13.37
C GLN A 80 10.11 24.40 14.89
N LYS A 81 9.58 25.36 15.67
CA LYS A 81 9.54 25.25 17.14
C LYS A 81 8.74 24.05 17.62
N ARG A 82 7.59 23.81 16.98
CA ARG A 82 6.69 22.72 17.31
C ARG A 82 7.18 21.36 16.85
N MET A 83 7.92 21.29 15.75
CA MET A 83 8.52 20.08 15.25
C MET A 83 9.65 19.57 16.17
N ASN A 84 10.32 20.47 16.90
CA ASN A 84 11.28 20.10 17.94
C ASN A 84 10.64 19.37 19.14
N THR A 85 9.32 19.49 19.35
CA THR A 85 8.63 18.71 20.39
C THR A 85 8.20 17.33 19.88
N LEU A 86 8.09 17.15 18.56
CA LEU A 86 7.73 15.87 17.93
C LEU A 86 8.93 14.93 17.78
N GLY A 87 10.12 15.50 17.58
CA GLY A 87 11.33 14.77 17.29
C GLY A 87 12.56 15.68 17.32
N ARG A 88 13.69 15.18 16.82
CA ARG A 88 14.93 15.96 16.79
C ARG A 88 14.95 16.89 15.58
N GLY A 89 15.29 18.16 15.78
CA GLY A 89 15.36 19.14 14.70
C GLY A 89 16.42 18.80 13.65
N ILE A 90 16.12 19.12 12.39
CA ILE A 90 17.06 19.00 11.28
C ILE A 90 17.23 20.38 10.66
N ASP A 91 18.48 20.82 10.52
CA ASP A 91 18.82 21.99 9.74
C ASP A 91 19.23 21.53 8.33
N TYR A 92 18.38 21.86 7.35
CA TYR A 92 18.65 21.59 5.94
C TYR A 92 19.67 22.60 5.40
N LYS A 93 20.66 22.13 4.63
CA LYS A 93 21.70 23.01 4.06
C LYS A 93 21.21 23.77 2.82
N VAL A 94 20.33 23.14 2.07
CA VAL A 94 19.80 23.66 0.80
C VAL A 94 18.87 24.84 1.01
N ASP A 95 18.10 24.85 2.10
CA ASP A 95 17.07 25.85 2.33
C ASP A 95 16.84 26.08 3.84
N GLN A 96 17.07 27.32 4.27
CA GLN A 96 16.89 27.74 5.66
C GLN A 96 15.43 28.03 6.01
N GLU A 97 14.54 28.18 5.01
CA GLU A 97 13.10 28.36 5.19
C GLU A 97 12.36 27.01 5.30
N VAL A 98 13.07 25.90 5.54
CA VAL A 98 12.48 24.57 5.76
C VAL A 98 12.49 24.22 7.25
N ALA A 99 11.31 23.98 7.81
CA ALA A 99 11.17 23.39 9.13
C ALA A 99 11.34 21.87 9.05
N GLY A 100 12.43 21.35 9.62
CA GLY A 100 12.79 19.93 9.57
C GLY A 100 12.79 19.25 10.93
N CYS A 101 12.29 18.01 11.00
CA CYS A 101 12.61 17.13 12.13
C CYS A 101 12.61 15.65 11.76
N ILE A 102 13.35 14.86 12.53
CA ILE A 102 13.28 13.40 12.50
C ILE A 102 12.44 12.89 13.66
N VAL A 103 11.37 12.17 13.35
CA VAL A 103 10.46 11.58 14.32
C VAL A 103 10.70 10.07 14.35
N ARG A 104 11.04 9.56 15.53
CA ARG A 104 11.13 8.12 15.78
C ARG A 104 9.75 7.60 16.20
N THR A 105 9.37 6.48 15.61
CA THR A 105 8.22 5.70 16.07
C THR A 105 8.75 4.45 16.74
N TYR A 106 8.26 4.11 17.92
CA TYR A 106 8.77 2.96 18.70
C TYR A 106 8.73 1.63 17.92
N VAL A 107 7.73 1.48 17.04
CA VAL A 107 7.47 0.26 16.26
C VAL A 107 7.90 0.39 14.80
N PHE A 108 8.17 1.61 14.31
CA PHE A 108 8.35 1.87 12.88
C PHE A 108 9.66 2.58 12.58
N TYR A 109 10.03 2.55 11.31
CA TYR A 109 11.17 3.27 10.75
C TYR A 109 11.15 4.78 11.10
N PRO A 110 12.33 5.43 11.17
CA PRO A 110 12.38 6.87 11.32
C PRO A 110 11.67 7.57 10.16
N VAL A 111 10.95 8.64 10.48
CA VAL A 111 10.29 9.49 9.50
C VAL A 111 10.90 10.89 9.59
N VAL A 112 11.49 11.34 8.50
CA VAL A 112 11.98 12.71 8.33
C VAL A 112 10.83 13.54 7.79
N LEU A 113 10.50 14.62 8.49
CA LEU A 113 9.54 15.61 8.07
C LEU A 113 10.28 16.85 7.55
N ALA A 114 9.77 17.42 6.47
CA ALA A 114 10.17 18.72 5.94
C ALA A 114 8.89 19.53 5.68
N PHE A 115 8.75 20.67 6.34
CA PHE A 115 7.62 21.58 6.16
C PHE A 115 8.12 22.90 5.57
N ARG A 116 7.60 23.28 4.41
CA ARG A 116 8.08 24.43 3.64
C ARG A 116 6.98 25.08 2.84
N GLU A 117 7.25 26.28 2.35
CA GLU A 117 6.48 26.91 1.29
C GLU A 117 7.04 26.48 -0.07
N THR A 118 6.17 26.07 -0.99
CA THR A 118 6.56 25.75 -2.37
C THR A 118 6.61 27.00 -3.23
N GLU A 119 7.21 26.90 -4.42
CA GLU A 119 7.25 27.98 -5.43
C GLU A 119 5.84 28.49 -5.78
N ASP A 120 4.82 27.62 -5.71
CA ASP A 120 3.41 27.96 -5.93
C ASP A 120 2.73 28.66 -4.73
N LYS A 121 3.50 29.09 -3.73
CA LYS A 121 3.01 29.68 -2.47
C LYS A 121 2.03 28.78 -1.72
N LYS A 122 2.31 27.48 -1.69
CA LYS A 122 1.52 26.51 -0.92
C LYS A 122 2.35 25.96 0.22
N LEU A 123 1.74 25.81 1.39
CA LEU A 123 2.38 25.14 2.52
C LEU A 123 2.33 23.64 2.29
N GLN A 124 3.50 23.00 2.30
CA GLN A 124 3.64 21.57 2.03
C GLN A 124 4.41 20.89 3.14
N LEU A 125 3.85 19.78 3.65
CA LEU A 125 4.56 18.81 4.46
C LEU A 125 5.00 17.64 3.59
N GLU A 126 6.30 17.43 3.51
CA GLU A 126 6.92 16.27 2.90
C GLU A 126 7.37 15.32 4.01
N ALA A 127 6.98 14.05 3.89
CA ALA A 127 7.35 13.01 4.83
C ALA A 127 8.15 11.93 4.10
N TYR A 128 9.37 11.69 4.58
CA TYR A 128 10.34 10.76 4.02
C TYR A 128 10.63 9.65 5.02
N THR A 129 10.56 8.40 4.56
CA THR A 129 10.90 7.24 5.39
C THR A 129 11.53 6.15 4.53
N PRO A 130 12.36 5.26 5.09
CA PRO A 130 12.82 4.07 4.40
C PRO A 130 11.65 3.29 3.80
N ARG A 131 11.77 2.88 2.53
CA ARG A 131 10.75 2.09 1.83
C ARG A 131 10.71 0.68 2.41
N TRP A 132 9.55 0.36 2.99
CA TRP A 132 9.20 -0.92 3.60
C TRP A 132 7.69 -1.17 3.47
N LEU A 133 7.24 -2.36 3.89
CA LEU A 133 5.83 -2.75 3.90
C LEU A 133 4.96 -1.82 4.76
N THR A 134 5.51 -1.26 5.83
CA THR A 134 4.79 -0.43 6.82
C THR A 134 5.06 1.07 6.70
N SER A 135 5.79 1.53 5.67
CA SER A 135 6.15 2.94 5.50
C SER A 135 4.94 3.87 5.45
N GLY A 136 3.87 3.45 4.79
CA GLY A 136 2.65 4.25 4.70
C GLY A 136 1.97 4.46 6.06
N LEU A 137 2.04 3.46 6.95
CA LEU A 137 1.50 3.54 8.30
C LEU A 137 2.37 4.42 9.19
N ALA A 138 3.69 4.27 9.11
CA ALA A 138 4.65 5.14 9.81
C ALA A 138 4.42 6.61 9.48
N ILE A 139 4.36 6.94 8.17
CA ILE A 139 4.07 8.30 7.71
C ILE A 139 2.70 8.76 8.20
N ALA A 140 1.67 7.91 8.14
CA ALA A 140 0.33 8.31 8.57
C ALA A 140 0.27 8.65 10.06
N ILE A 141 0.96 7.89 10.91
CA ILE A 141 1.04 8.13 12.35
C ILE A 141 1.78 9.43 12.64
N VAL A 142 2.97 9.60 12.05
CA VAL A 142 3.81 10.79 12.30
C VAL A 142 3.13 12.05 11.78
N ALA A 143 2.54 11.99 10.59
CA ALA A 143 1.84 13.14 10.03
C ALA A 143 0.56 13.47 10.83
N ARG A 144 -0.13 12.50 11.43
CA ARG A 144 -1.22 12.78 12.40
C ARG A 144 -0.72 13.48 13.66
N LYS A 145 0.48 13.14 14.16
CA LYS A 145 1.08 13.85 15.29
C LYS A 145 1.39 15.29 14.91
N PHE A 146 1.93 15.52 13.72
CA PHE A 146 2.13 16.86 13.18
C PHE A 146 0.81 17.64 13.06
N ASP A 147 -0.22 17.04 12.45
CA ASP A 147 -1.54 17.66 12.30
C ASP A 147 -2.09 18.12 13.66
N LYS A 148 -2.02 17.29 14.70
CA LYS A 148 -2.46 17.63 16.06
C LYS A 148 -1.68 18.79 16.67
N VAL A 149 -0.37 18.83 16.44
CA VAL A 149 0.49 19.87 16.99
C VAL A 149 0.30 21.20 16.25
N MET A 150 -0.20 21.19 15.01
CA MET A 150 -0.35 22.37 14.16
C MET A 150 -1.81 22.79 13.92
N GLU A 151 -2.77 22.16 14.60
CA GLU A 151 -4.22 22.29 14.35
C GLU A 151 -4.74 23.74 14.41
N ASP A 152 -4.16 24.58 15.24
CA ASP A 152 -4.49 26.00 15.39
C ASP A 152 -3.85 26.92 14.34
N LEU A 153 -2.83 26.44 13.61
CA LEU A 153 -2.08 27.25 12.63
C LEU A 153 -2.43 26.92 11.17
N ILE A 154 -2.75 25.66 10.90
CA ILE A 154 -2.94 25.17 9.53
C ILE A 154 -4.16 24.26 9.43
N THR A 155 -4.84 24.34 8.29
CA THR A 155 -5.92 23.44 7.91
C THR A 155 -5.49 22.64 6.69
N ARG A 156 -5.79 21.34 6.68
CA ARG A 156 -5.45 20.48 5.55
C ARG A 156 -6.30 20.84 4.33
N SER A 157 -5.66 21.06 3.18
CA SER A 157 -6.35 21.46 1.95
C SER A 157 -7.34 20.38 1.48
N GLU A 158 -8.45 20.79 0.86
CA GLU A 158 -9.51 19.89 0.41
C GLU A 158 -9.06 18.93 -0.69
N SER A 159 -8.10 19.35 -1.53
CA SER A 159 -7.57 18.55 -2.64
C SER A 159 -6.94 17.24 -2.16
N ASP A 160 -6.29 17.29 -1.00
CA ASP A 160 -5.54 16.18 -0.42
C ASP A 160 -6.46 15.13 0.24
N LYS A 161 -7.66 15.55 0.69
CA LYS A 161 -8.69 14.65 1.23
C LYS A 161 -9.38 13.86 0.11
N LYS A 162 -9.73 14.53 -1.01
CA LYS A 162 -10.43 13.92 -2.14
C LYS A 162 -9.57 12.84 -2.84
N GLY A 163 -8.29 13.14 -3.10
CA GLY A 163 -7.40 12.20 -3.79
C GLY A 163 -7.10 10.90 -3.01
N LEU A 164 -7.23 10.90 -1.68
CA LEU A 164 -7.01 9.70 -0.86
C LEU A 164 -8.22 8.76 -0.87
N ILE A 165 -9.42 9.34 -0.90
CA ILE A 165 -10.70 8.61 -1.01
C ILE A 165 -10.79 7.94 -2.38
N GLU A 166 -10.47 8.67 -3.46
CA GLU A 166 -10.49 8.13 -4.83
C GLU A 166 -9.51 6.96 -5.00
N LYS A 167 -8.30 7.06 -4.45
CA LYS A 167 -7.31 5.96 -4.49
C LYS A 167 -7.76 4.74 -3.70
N LEU A 168 -8.43 4.93 -2.57
CA LEU A 168 -9.00 3.84 -1.77
C LEU A 168 -10.15 3.15 -2.51
N HIS A 169 -11.06 3.92 -3.11
CA HIS A 169 -12.14 3.39 -3.94
C HIS A 169 -11.61 2.56 -5.11
N GLY A 170 -10.65 3.10 -5.88
CA GLY A 170 -10.02 2.36 -6.99
C GLY A 170 -9.31 1.08 -6.54
N PHE A 171 -8.68 1.07 -5.35
CA PHE A 171 -8.05 -0.14 -4.81
C PHE A 171 -9.08 -1.21 -4.41
N ILE A 172 -10.20 -0.80 -3.79
CA ILE A 172 -11.29 -1.70 -3.42
C ILE A 172 -11.94 -2.30 -4.66
N GLU A 173 -12.19 -1.49 -5.69
CA GLU A 173 -12.77 -1.95 -6.95
C GLU A 173 -11.85 -2.92 -7.68
N ASN A 174 -10.57 -2.60 -7.79
CA ASN A 174 -9.57 -3.50 -8.40
C ASN A 174 -9.45 -4.82 -7.65
N LYS A 175 -9.48 -4.80 -6.31
CA LYS A 175 -9.42 -6.01 -5.49
C LYS A 175 -10.70 -6.85 -5.64
N LYS A 176 -11.87 -6.22 -5.69
CA LYS A 176 -13.16 -6.89 -5.98
C LYS A 176 -13.16 -7.52 -7.37
N ALA A 177 -12.66 -6.81 -8.39
CA ALA A 177 -12.56 -7.31 -9.76
C ALA A 177 -11.62 -8.52 -9.86
N ALA A 178 -10.43 -8.45 -9.22
CA ALA A 178 -9.49 -9.56 -9.16
C ALA A 178 -10.09 -10.80 -8.46
N PHE A 179 -10.84 -10.59 -7.38
CA PHE A 179 -11.52 -11.68 -6.67
C PHE A 179 -12.62 -12.32 -7.51
N ARG A 180 -13.41 -11.53 -8.26
CA ARG A 180 -14.42 -12.03 -9.20
C ARG A 180 -13.80 -12.89 -10.31
N LYS A 181 -12.74 -12.41 -10.96
CA LYS A 181 -11.99 -13.18 -11.98
C LYS A 181 -11.48 -14.51 -11.45
N LYS A 182 -10.86 -14.51 -10.26
CA LYS A 182 -10.36 -15.73 -9.61
C LYS A 182 -11.48 -16.72 -9.26
N LYS A 183 -12.68 -16.22 -8.89
CA LYS A 183 -13.85 -17.06 -8.62
C LYS A 183 -14.40 -17.70 -9.89
N GLU A 184 -14.40 -16.99 -11.02
CA GLU A 184 -14.83 -17.52 -12.33
C GLU A 184 -13.86 -18.56 -12.87
N GLU A 185 -12.54 -18.32 -12.81
CA GLU A 185 -11.53 -19.31 -13.20
C GLU A 185 -11.65 -20.59 -12.38
N ASN A 186 -11.85 -20.46 -11.05
CA ASN A 186 -12.06 -21.63 -10.19
C ASN A 186 -13.36 -22.38 -10.52
N LYS A 187 -14.44 -21.70 -10.94
CA LYS A 187 -15.67 -22.36 -11.41
C LYS A 187 -15.45 -23.12 -12.71
N LYS A 188 -14.75 -22.52 -13.69
CA LYS A 188 -14.42 -23.18 -14.97
C LYS A 188 -13.56 -24.42 -14.75
N ARG A 189 -12.48 -24.31 -13.96
CA ARG A 189 -11.63 -25.45 -13.58
C ARG A 189 -12.38 -26.57 -12.85
N LYS A 190 -13.40 -26.23 -12.05
CA LYS A 190 -14.26 -27.23 -11.40
C LYS A 190 -15.16 -27.93 -12.41
N LYS A 191 -15.77 -27.20 -13.36
CA LYS A 191 -16.58 -27.79 -14.44
C LYS A 191 -15.76 -28.72 -15.32
N GLU A 192 -14.60 -28.28 -15.81
CA GLU A 192 -13.71 -29.12 -16.62
C GLU A 192 -13.29 -30.43 -15.91
N LYS A 193 -13.09 -30.39 -14.58
CA LYS A 193 -12.82 -31.59 -13.79
C LYS A 193 -14.02 -32.52 -13.65
N ILE A 194 -15.24 -31.97 -13.61
CA ILE A 194 -16.48 -32.75 -13.56
C ILE A 194 -16.72 -33.39 -14.92
N ASP A 195 -16.57 -32.64 -16.01
CA ASP A 195 -16.78 -33.12 -17.37
C ASP A 195 -15.79 -34.25 -17.72
N LYS A 196 -14.49 -34.08 -17.41
CA LYS A 196 -13.50 -35.15 -17.58
C LYS A 196 -13.81 -36.43 -16.81
N LYS A 197 -14.32 -36.31 -15.57
CA LYS A 197 -14.73 -37.48 -14.78
C LYS A 197 -15.95 -38.18 -15.38
N TYR A 198 -16.86 -37.42 -15.98
CA TYR A 198 -18.04 -37.97 -16.64
C TYR A 198 -17.65 -38.73 -17.91
N ASP A 199 -16.75 -38.15 -18.72
CA ASP A 199 -16.21 -38.81 -19.92
C ASP A 199 -15.46 -40.11 -19.57
N GLU A 200 -14.61 -40.10 -18.54
CA GLU A 200 -13.91 -41.30 -18.05
C GLU A 200 -14.89 -42.39 -17.60
N LYS A 201 -15.97 -42.02 -16.90
CA LYS A 201 -16.99 -42.97 -16.44
C LYS A 201 -17.77 -43.57 -17.61
N LYS A 202 -18.12 -42.76 -18.61
CA LYS A 202 -18.80 -43.22 -19.83
C LYS A 202 -17.94 -44.19 -20.64
N ILE A 203 -16.64 -43.88 -20.77
CA ILE A 203 -15.67 -44.78 -21.44
C ILE A 203 -15.57 -46.12 -20.69
N GLN A 204 -15.59 -46.12 -19.35
CA GLN A 204 -15.60 -47.36 -18.56
C GLN A 204 -16.87 -48.18 -18.79
N GLU A 205 -18.04 -47.54 -18.78
CA GLU A 205 -19.33 -48.20 -19.05
C GLU A 205 -19.38 -48.79 -20.47
N ASP A 206 -18.85 -48.09 -21.48
CA ASP A 206 -18.77 -48.59 -22.86
C ASP A 206 -17.81 -49.77 -23.01
N ILE A 207 -16.65 -49.74 -22.33
CA ILE A 207 -15.70 -50.87 -22.29
C ILE A 207 -16.35 -52.08 -21.61
N GLU A 208 -17.10 -51.87 -20.52
CA GLU A 208 -17.78 -52.96 -19.81
C GLU A 208 -18.90 -53.57 -20.66
N ARG A 209 -19.69 -52.74 -21.34
CA ARG A 209 -20.71 -53.18 -22.30
C ARG A 209 -20.10 -53.97 -23.46
N ALA A 210 -18.98 -53.50 -24.03
CA ALA A 210 -18.26 -54.21 -25.08
C ALA A 210 -17.72 -55.58 -24.60
N LYS A 211 -17.25 -55.67 -23.35
CA LYS A 211 -16.84 -56.95 -22.74
C LYS A 211 -18.02 -57.90 -22.55
N ARG A 212 -19.19 -57.39 -22.12
CA ARG A 212 -20.42 -58.20 -21.98
C ARG A 212 -20.91 -58.73 -23.34
N LYS A 213 -20.85 -57.90 -24.40
CA LYS A 213 -21.11 -58.34 -25.78
C LYS A 213 -20.13 -59.40 -26.25
N ALA A 214 -18.83 -59.21 -26.05
CA ALA A 214 -17.80 -60.17 -26.46
C ALA A 214 -17.88 -61.51 -25.69
N ALA A 215 -18.37 -61.49 -24.45
CA ALA A 215 -18.60 -62.68 -23.64
C ALA A 215 -19.91 -63.42 -23.99
N GLY A 216 -20.70 -62.93 -24.96
CA GLY A 216 -21.94 -63.56 -25.39
C GLY A 216 -23.11 -63.43 -24.40
N LEU A 217 -23.07 -62.43 -23.51
CA LEU A 217 -24.06 -62.20 -22.45
C LEU A 217 -25.11 -61.13 -22.80
N GLU A 218 -24.99 -60.44 -23.93
CA GLU A 218 -26.02 -59.51 -24.44
C GLU A 218 -26.68 -60.11 -25.68
N THR A 219 -27.95 -60.50 -25.55
CA THR A 219 -28.87 -60.80 -26.65
C THR A 219 -29.40 -59.50 -27.25
N ASP A 220 -29.49 -59.41 -28.58
CA ASP A 220 -30.15 -58.33 -29.31
C ASP A 220 -31.66 -58.30 -28.98
N GLY A 221 -31.99 -57.69 -27.83
CA GLY A 221 -33.35 -57.37 -27.43
C GLY A 221 -33.73 -56.02 -27.99
N SER A 222 -34.34 -56.04 -29.17
CA SER A 222 -35.18 -54.93 -29.64
C SER A 222 -36.44 -54.85 -28.76
N ASP A 223 -36.33 -54.24 -27.59
CA ASP A 223 -37.51 -53.95 -26.77
C ASP A 223 -37.95 -52.50 -26.97
N ASN A 224 -39.02 -52.43 -27.75
CA ASN A 224 -39.97 -51.35 -27.89
C ASN A 224 -40.40 -50.82 -26.51
N TYR A 225 -39.73 -49.78 -26.00
CA TYR A 225 -40.25 -49.00 -24.88
C TYR A 225 -41.25 -47.98 -25.42
N GLN A 226 -42.51 -48.40 -25.49
CA GLN A 226 -43.65 -47.49 -25.48
C GLN A 226 -43.57 -46.63 -24.22
N GLU A 227 -43.35 -45.34 -24.42
CA GLU A 227 -44.25 -44.27 -23.97
C GLU A 227 -45.13 -44.65 -22.76
N TYR A 228 -44.57 -44.43 -21.56
CA TYR A 228 -45.36 -44.10 -20.36
C TYR A 228 -45.03 -42.66 -20.00
N ASP A 229 -45.50 -41.73 -20.84
CA ASP A 229 -45.85 -40.38 -20.40
C ASP A 229 -47.22 -40.49 -19.71
N ASP A 230 -47.23 -40.96 -18.47
CA ASP A 230 -48.29 -40.60 -17.54
C ASP A 230 -47.86 -40.94 -16.11
N VAL A 231 -48.26 -40.08 -15.18
CA VAL A 231 -47.96 -40.13 -13.74
C VAL A 231 -46.57 -39.57 -13.36
N LEU A 232 -46.46 -38.24 -13.35
CA LEU A 232 -46.07 -37.44 -12.17
C LEU A 232 -46.02 -35.95 -12.54
N SER A 233 -47.14 -35.41 -13.02
CA SER A 233 -47.44 -33.98 -12.85
C SER A 233 -47.80 -33.75 -11.38
N VAL A 234 -46.79 -33.69 -10.50
CA VAL A 234 -46.98 -33.13 -9.16
C VAL A 234 -46.85 -31.63 -9.32
N ASP A 235 -48.01 -30.99 -9.41
CA ASP A 235 -48.16 -29.56 -9.28
C ASP A 235 -47.83 -29.18 -7.82
N TRP A 236 -46.72 -28.47 -7.61
CA TRP A 236 -46.38 -27.87 -6.31
C TRP A 236 -46.89 -26.42 -6.27
N SER A 237 -48.17 -26.23 -6.57
CA SER A 237 -48.91 -25.02 -6.23
C SER A 237 -49.76 -25.27 -4.99
N SER A 238 -49.26 -24.83 -3.84
CA SER A 238 -50.05 -24.36 -2.68
C SER A 238 -49.01 -23.98 -1.62
N ASP A 239 -48.79 -22.69 -1.44
CA ASP A 239 -49.42 -21.91 -0.35
C ASP A 239 -48.85 -22.31 1.00
N ASP A 240 -47.97 -21.46 1.52
CA ASP A 240 -47.96 -21.14 2.94
C ASP A 240 -47.46 -19.68 3.09
N GLU A 241 -48.17 -18.99 3.98
CA GLU A 241 -48.23 -17.54 4.27
C GLU A 241 -46.90 -16.87 4.65
#